data_AF-A0A4Q9GU36-F1
#
_entry.id   AF-A0A4Q9GU36-F1
#
_cell.length_a   1.000
_cell.length_b   1.000
_cell.length_c   1.000
_cell.angle_alpha   90.00
_cell.angle_beta   90.00
_cell.angle_gamma   90.00
#
_symmetry.space_group_name_H-M   'P 1'
#
loop_
_entity.id
_entity.type
_entity.pdbx_description
1 polymer ?
#
loop_
_entity_poly.entity_id
_entity_poly.type
_entity_poly.pdbx_seq_one_letter_code
_entity_poly.pdbx_strand_id
1 'polypeptide(L)'
;MKRILGAALTLTLLGTLAACTTEAPVNPPAADSDGPDFEFVDAGPSGVTVAEGDDWSLPDWVRPAPNSGYFSEDASEKDRVFVRSVDFSWKQLQPKKGGALDTTSTGDAQGMSFASFDDQLAQDGAFWMRIFASGENWAPEWVQEDCGVSTYGPDYDGEKHLPIWDECVWGHLMDTYRSVFVDGGLAADPRLKFVYVPGAFTWAEYDYEMIGAAFDSGDLDFATYKKWYDHAWTDLVDLFGENSNKLVFTGEDYPFGPFGEQDDLLSAQAVDAGMGVRTGITELSNFHLSEAPSYGSRILPNGHMVIDESLPVHDGTRVVATENECYNDCGYETDDPYYAVRQSNLKALQLRMNWIYIVPGPSYSAEFPEHWDWVRLSMGQKADTSPDAWAALRDAEDRYWTNNELGRFADPEAWPTLPWVRNLERWLVQVDEPGSVAHRSDADVHTEVFESDNGIAHEGLSTSVADGDTGFVFDVDERFRDAAGSSPLIAKITFLDEGSGTFTVDTDSGASVPVPRGATGGWVTATVALPDGATSRLRISLADGADDLTVRFVRVVRTEG
;
A
#
# COMPACT_ATOMS: atom_id res chain seq x y z
N MET A 1 -50.85 13.55 -81.91
CA MET A 1 -51.47 12.48 -81.09
C MET A 1 -51.07 12.73 -79.64
N LYS A 2 -52.06 13.04 -78.79
CA LYS A 2 -52.09 13.09 -77.31
C LYS A 2 -50.88 13.63 -76.47
N ARG A 3 -51.24 14.64 -75.64
CA ARG A 3 -50.70 15.23 -74.39
C ARG A 3 -49.85 14.26 -73.51
N ILE A 4 -48.95 14.70 -72.61
CA ILE A 4 -49.21 15.40 -71.31
C ILE A 4 -47.88 15.92 -70.68
N LEU A 5 -48.02 17.04 -69.96
CA LEU A 5 -47.10 17.73 -69.02
C LEU A 5 -46.45 16.83 -67.94
N GLY A 6 -45.27 17.23 -67.45
CA GLY A 6 -44.75 16.82 -66.15
C GLY A 6 -43.53 17.65 -65.74
N ALA A 7 -43.74 18.73 -65.00
CA ALA A 7 -42.71 19.53 -64.37
C ALA A 7 -42.11 18.75 -63.18
N ALA A 8 -40.78 18.57 -63.17
CA ALA A 8 -40.06 18.01 -62.04
C ALA A 8 -39.44 19.16 -61.21
N LEU A 9 -39.86 19.21 -59.96
CA LEU A 9 -39.40 20.11 -58.90
C LEU A 9 -38.01 19.65 -58.44
N THR A 10 -37.00 20.51 -58.54
CA THR A 10 -35.64 20.23 -58.03
C THR A 10 -35.65 20.43 -56.51
N LEU A 11 -35.54 19.33 -55.76
CA LEU A 11 -35.40 19.35 -54.31
C LEU A 11 -33.91 19.42 -53.97
N THR A 12 -33.45 20.56 -53.44
CA THR A 12 -32.09 20.76 -52.95
C THR A 12 -31.96 20.10 -51.58
N LEU A 13 -31.32 18.92 -51.51
CA LEU A 13 -30.94 18.30 -50.24
C LEU A 13 -29.64 18.98 -49.75
N LEU A 14 -29.74 19.80 -48.71
CA LEU A 14 -28.60 20.24 -47.90
C LEU A 14 -28.23 19.07 -46.97
N GLY A 15 -27.19 18.31 -47.35
CA GLY A 15 -26.56 17.34 -46.47
C GLY A 15 -25.65 18.07 -45.48
N THR A 16 -26.06 18.14 -44.22
CA THR A 16 -25.19 18.46 -43.08
C THR A 16 -24.22 17.30 -42.90
N LEU A 17 -22.96 17.49 -43.34
CA LEU A 17 -21.84 16.64 -42.95
C LEU A 17 -21.62 16.84 -41.45
N ALA A 18 -22.05 15.87 -40.65
CA ALA A 18 -21.59 15.73 -39.28
C ALA A 18 -20.08 15.50 -39.33
N ALA A 19 -19.31 16.46 -38.82
CA ALA A 19 -17.90 16.27 -38.56
C ALA A 19 -17.79 15.24 -37.44
N CYS A 20 -17.50 13.99 -37.78
CA CYS A 20 -16.93 13.05 -36.83
C CYS A 20 -15.55 13.60 -36.47
N THR A 21 -15.45 14.31 -35.35
CA THR A 21 -14.20 14.52 -34.63
C THR A 21 -13.74 13.14 -34.18
N THR A 22 -12.87 12.51 -34.96
CA THR A 22 -12.06 11.41 -34.48
C THR A 22 -11.13 12.00 -33.43
N GLU A 23 -11.44 11.77 -32.14
CA GLU A 23 -10.49 12.02 -31.05
C GLU A 23 -9.16 11.36 -31.42
N ALA A 24 -8.09 12.14 -31.34
CA ALA A 24 -6.76 11.60 -31.50
C ALA A 24 -6.56 10.53 -30.42
N PRO A 25 -5.98 9.36 -30.73
CA PRO A 25 -5.68 8.37 -29.71
C PRO A 25 -4.79 9.01 -28.65
N VAL A 26 -5.31 9.12 -27.43
CA VAL A 26 -4.52 9.48 -26.25
C VAL A 26 -3.49 8.38 -26.09
N ASN A 27 -2.20 8.72 -26.20
CA ASN A 27 -1.15 7.74 -25.95
C ASN A 27 -1.32 7.23 -24.52
N PRO A 28 -1.23 5.91 -24.29
CA PRO A 28 -1.24 5.39 -22.93
C PRO A 28 -0.11 6.09 -22.14
N PRO A 29 -0.33 6.40 -20.86
CA PRO A 29 0.68 7.05 -20.04
C PRO A 29 1.96 6.21 -20.01
N ALA A 30 3.10 6.87 -19.85
CA ALA A 30 4.32 6.17 -19.46
C ALA A 30 4.03 5.37 -18.18
N ALA A 31 4.38 4.09 -18.22
CA ALA A 31 4.32 3.18 -17.09
C ALA A 31 5.70 2.56 -16.96
N ASP A 32 6.09 2.23 -15.74
CA ASP A 32 7.33 1.52 -15.55
C ASP A 32 7.24 0.11 -16.14
N SER A 33 8.14 -0.19 -17.07
CA SER A 33 8.27 -1.51 -17.70
C SER A 33 9.69 -2.06 -17.61
N ASP A 34 10.56 -1.39 -16.86
CA ASP A 34 11.96 -1.73 -16.78
C ASP A 34 12.18 -2.87 -15.78
N GLY A 35 13.13 -3.74 -16.10
CA GLY A 35 13.57 -4.81 -15.20
C GLY A 35 14.40 -4.29 -14.03
N PRO A 36 15.06 -5.18 -13.28
CA PRO A 36 15.96 -4.80 -12.19
C PRO A 36 17.09 -3.87 -12.66
N ASP A 37 17.44 -2.90 -11.82
CA ASP A 37 18.59 -2.00 -12.01
C ASP A 37 19.89 -2.61 -11.45
N PHE A 38 19.79 -3.68 -10.65
CA PHE A 38 20.90 -4.36 -9.99
C PHE A 38 21.09 -5.80 -10.47
N GLU A 39 22.35 -6.22 -10.64
CA GLU A 39 22.69 -7.58 -11.09
C GLU A 39 22.23 -8.63 -10.07
N PHE A 40 21.58 -9.67 -10.56
CA PHE A 40 21.16 -10.78 -9.73
C PHE A 40 22.34 -11.56 -9.14
N VAL A 41 22.40 -11.64 -7.82
CA VAL A 41 23.35 -12.52 -7.13
C VAL A 41 22.78 -13.94 -7.10
N ASP A 42 23.34 -14.82 -7.94
CA ASP A 42 22.99 -16.24 -7.99
C ASP A 42 23.86 -17.09 -7.03
N ALA A 43 23.47 -18.33 -6.78
CA ALA A 43 24.19 -19.29 -5.95
C ALA A 43 25.56 -19.69 -6.56
N GLY A 44 25.74 -19.47 -7.85
CA GLY A 44 26.99 -19.73 -8.56
C GLY A 44 27.31 -21.24 -8.70
N PRO A 45 28.45 -21.59 -9.31
CA PRO A 45 28.79 -22.98 -9.65
C PRO A 45 29.07 -23.88 -8.44
N SER A 46 29.33 -23.29 -7.26
CA SER A 46 29.45 -24.01 -5.98
C SER A 46 28.11 -24.36 -5.35
N GLY A 47 27.00 -23.82 -5.86
CA GLY A 47 25.67 -23.96 -5.27
C GLY A 47 25.43 -23.09 -4.03
N VAL A 48 26.41 -22.26 -3.64
CA VAL A 48 26.28 -21.25 -2.59
C VAL A 48 27.21 -20.07 -2.86
N THR A 49 26.69 -18.86 -2.66
CA THR A 49 27.41 -17.58 -2.64
C THR A 49 27.00 -16.83 -1.37
N VAL A 50 27.96 -16.23 -0.66
CA VAL A 50 27.70 -15.43 0.56
C VAL A 50 28.20 -14.02 0.32
N ALA A 51 27.33 -13.03 0.58
CA ALA A 51 27.61 -11.61 0.41
C ALA A 51 27.30 -10.84 1.71
N GLU A 52 27.98 -9.73 1.94
CA GLU A 52 27.74 -8.85 3.10
C GLU A 52 26.38 -8.15 2.99
N GLY A 53 25.70 -7.98 4.13
CA GLY A 53 24.44 -7.24 4.22
C GLY A 53 23.22 -8.02 3.72
N ASP A 54 22.11 -7.29 3.57
CA ASP A 54 20.94 -7.79 2.85
C ASP A 54 21.22 -7.75 1.35
N ASP A 55 20.83 -8.80 0.66
CA ASP A 55 20.79 -8.87 -0.81
C ASP A 55 19.33 -8.66 -1.21
N TRP A 56 19.05 -7.66 -2.04
CA TRP A 56 17.71 -7.33 -2.53
C TRP A 56 17.51 -7.70 -4.00
N SER A 57 18.60 -7.98 -4.72
CA SER A 57 18.63 -8.33 -6.14
C SER A 57 17.60 -9.39 -6.55
N LEU A 58 17.06 -9.19 -7.77
CA LEU A 58 16.06 -10.04 -8.40
C LEU A 58 16.52 -10.45 -9.82
N PRO A 59 16.02 -11.57 -10.37
CA PRO A 59 16.38 -12.01 -11.72
C PRO A 59 15.96 -11.03 -12.84
N ASP A 60 16.68 -11.05 -13.96
CA ASP A 60 16.46 -10.13 -15.09
C ASP A 60 15.08 -10.20 -15.76
N TRP A 61 14.33 -11.30 -15.59
CA TRP A 61 12.98 -11.46 -16.15
C TRP A 61 11.90 -10.65 -15.43
N VAL A 62 12.18 -10.21 -14.21
CA VAL A 62 11.18 -9.60 -13.32
C VAL A 62 10.75 -8.24 -13.85
N ARG A 63 9.45 -7.96 -13.79
CA ARG A 63 8.86 -6.68 -14.24
C ARG A 63 7.86 -6.18 -13.20
N PRO A 64 7.63 -4.86 -13.11
CA PRO A 64 6.57 -4.29 -12.28
C PRO A 64 5.21 -4.91 -12.60
N ALA A 65 4.35 -5.03 -11.58
CA ALA A 65 3.00 -5.52 -11.78
C ALA A 65 2.15 -4.52 -12.59
N PRO A 66 1.12 -4.99 -13.32
CA PRO A 66 0.12 -4.08 -13.88
C PRO A 66 -0.60 -3.35 -12.74
N ASN A 67 -0.75 -2.01 -12.87
CA ASN A 67 -1.37 -1.16 -11.84
C ASN A 67 -0.61 -1.13 -10.50
N SER A 68 0.71 -0.91 -10.56
CA SER A 68 1.54 -0.63 -9.40
C SER A 68 2.55 0.47 -9.68
N GLY A 69 3.14 1.04 -8.63
CA GLY A 69 4.32 1.89 -8.74
C GLY A 69 4.40 2.98 -7.68
N TYR A 70 5.35 3.88 -7.89
CA TYR A 70 5.52 5.07 -7.07
C TYR A 70 4.74 6.25 -7.63
N PHE A 71 4.20 7.04 -6.71
CA PHE A 71 3.55 8.31 -7.01
C PHE A 71 4.04 9.40 -6.05
N SER A 72 3.98 10.64 -6.49
CA SER A 72 4.41 11.81 -5.71
C SER A 72 3.67 13.05 -6.20
N GLU A 73 3.93 14.22 -5.61
CA GLU A 73 3.48 15.50 -6.16
C GLU A 73 4.03 15.71 -7.58
N ASP A 74 5.34 15.48 -7.75
CA ASP A 74 6.04 15.63 -9.02
C ASP A 74 6.45 14.26 -9.61
N ALA A 75 6.36 14.13 -10.93
CA ALA A 75 6.92 12.96 -11.63
C ALA A 75 8.45 13.07 -11.72
N SER A 76 9.14 11.96 -11.53
CA SER A 76 10.59 11.83 -11.66
C SER A 76 10.94 10.46 -12.23
N GLU A 77 11.09 10.36 -13.56
CA GLU A 77 11.44 9.10 -14.24
C GLU A 77 12.75 8.50 -13.72
N LYS A 78 13.72 9.37 -13.38
CA LYS A 78 15.03 8.94 -12.82
C LYS A 78 14.90 8.25 -11.46
N ASP A 79 13.86 8.58 -10.69
CA ASP A 79 13.56 7.99 -9.39
C ASP A 79 12.38 7.01 -9.50
N ARG A 80 12.02 6.59 -10.73
CA ARG A 80 10.92 5.68 -11.03
C ARG A 80 9.53 6.15 -10.55
N VAL A 81 9.35 7.45 -10.34
CA VAL A 81 8.05 8.08 -10.02
C VAL A 81 7.39 8.54 -11.32
N PHE A 82 6.35 7.83 -11.77
CA PHE A 82 5.70 8.10 -13.07
C PHE A 82 4.31 8.75 -12.95
N VAL A 83 3.80 8.90 -11.73
CA VAL A 83 2.46 9.43 -11.47
C VAL A 83 2.59 10.66 -10.58
N ARG A 84 2.32 11.83 -11.17
CA ARG A 84 2.31 13.13 -10.48
C ARG A 84 0.93 13.46 -9.93
N SER A 85 0.84 14.45 -9.04
CA SER A 85 -0.45 14.94 -8.57
C SER A 85 -1.11 15.87 -9.60
N VAL A 86 -2.44 15.94 -9.46
CA VAL A 86 -3.31 16.97 -10.01
C VAL A 86 -4.22 17.38 -8.87
N ASP A 87 -4.12 18.63 -8.44
CA ASP A 87 -4.77 19.09 -7.22
C ASP A 87 -5.66 20.28 -7.48
N PHE A 88 -6.84 20.25 -6.87
CA PHE A 88 -7.79 21.34 -6.95
C PHE A 88 -8.39 21.64 -5.60
N SER A 89 -8.64 22.92 -5.33
CA SER A 89 -9.62 23.28 -4.30
C SER A 89 -11.03 23.18 -4.85
N TRP A 90 -11.99 22.79 -4.03
CA TRP A 90 -13.39 22.78 -4.43
C TRP A 90 -13.87 24.18 -4.84
N LYS A 91 -13.42 25.23 -4.14
CA LYS A 91 -13.67 26.64 -4.46
C LYS A 91 -13.17 27.03 -5.85
N GLN A 92 -12.02 26.51 -6.28
CA GLN A 92 -11.48 26.72 -7.62
C GLN A 92 -12.39 26.11 -8.68
N LEU A 93 -12.85 24.87 -8.48
CA LEU A 93 -13.67 24.14 -9.45
C LEU A 93 -15.10 24.68 -9.55
N GLN A 94 -15.72 25.04 -8.43
CA GLN A 94 -17.11 25.51 -8.37
C GLN A 94 -17.25 26.80 -7.56
N PRO A 95 -16.74 27.94 -8.07
CA PRO A 95 -16.73 29.21 -7.33
C PRO A 95 -18.13 29.81 -7.12
N LYS A 96 -19.15 29.33 -7.83
CA LYS A 96 -20.53 29.83 -7.78
C LYS A 96 -21.55 28.71 -7.76
N LYS A 97 -22.59 28.85 -6.94
CA LYS A 97 -23.73 27.94 -6.90
C LYS A 97 -24.38 27.79 -8.27
N GLY A 98 -24.53 26.55 -8.74
CA GLY A 98 -25.16 26.22 -10.02
C GLY A 98 -24.42 26.76 -11.25
N GLY A 99 -23.17 27.22 -11.09
CA GLY A 99 -22.28 27.55 -12.20
C GLY A 99 -21.75 26.30 -12.89
N ALA A 100 -21.25 26.47 -14.11
CA ALA A 100 -20.42 25.44 -14.74
C ALA A 100 -19.07 25.32 -14.01
N LEU A 101 -18.40 24.19 -14.19
CA LEU A 101 -17.02 23.98 -13.74
C LEU A 101 -16.12 25.12 -14.26
N ASP A 102 -15.37 25.76 -13.37
CA ASP A 102 -14.35 26.73 -13.76
C ASP A 102 -13.04 25.99 -14.03
N THR A 103 -12.65 25.94 -15.31
CA THR A 103 -11.44 25.23 -15.72
C THR A 103 -10.20 26.13 -15.82
N THR A 104 -10.36 27.42 -15.61
CA THR A 104 -9.34 28.45 -15.95
C THR A 104 -8.79 29.18 -14.75
N SER A 105 -9.51 29.18 -13.62
CA SER A 105 -9.04 29.78 -12.39
C SER A 105 -7.95 28.93 -11.73
N THR A 106 -7.00 29.59 -11.07
CA THR A 106 -6.05 28.96 -10.14
C THR A 106 -6.69 28.76 -8.77
N GLY A 107 -6.12 27.89 -7.94
CA GLY A 107 -6.58 27.63 -6.58
C GLY A 107 -5.44 27.53 -5.59
N ASP A 108 -5.81 27.29 -4.34
CA ASP A 108 -4.91 27.03 -3.23
C ASP A 108 -5.61 26.19 -2.16
N ALA A 109 -4.84 25.38 -1.45
CA ALA A 109 -5.22 24.66 -0.24
C ALA A 109 -3.94 24.22 0.49
N GLN A 110 -3.95 24.15 1.82
CA GLN A 110 -2.80 23.69 2.62
C GLN A 110 -1.47 24.39 2.28
N GLY A 111 -1.52 25.71 2.05
CA GLY A 111 -0.36 26.51 1.66
C GLY A 111 0.19 26.25 0.25
N MET A 112 -0.38 25.28 -0.48
CA MET A 112 -0.03 24.97 -1.87
C MET A 112 -0.80 25.87 -2.84
N SER A 113 -0.18 26.18 -3.99
CA SER A 113 -0.83 26.91 -5.08
C SER A 113 -1.04 25.99 -6.27
N PHE A 114 -2.26 25.94 -6.78
CA PHE A 114 -2.66 25.07 -7.87
C PHE A 114 -2.85 25.87 -9.16
N ALA A 115 -2.27 25.35 -10.25
CA ALA A 115 -2.56 25.87 -11.59
C ALA A 115 -4.02 25.57 -11.97
N SER A 116 -4.48 26.14 -13.10
CA SER A 116 -5.84 25.90 -13.56
C SER A 116 -6.09 24.44 -13.94
N PHE A 117 -7.35 24.02 -13.95
CA PHE A 117 -7.76 22.68 -14.41
C PHE A 117 -7.23 22.37 -15.80
N ASP A 118 -7.39 23.31 -16.73
CA ASP A 118 -6.91 23.15 -18.10
C ASP A 118 -5.37 23.04 -18.15
N ASP A 119 -4.64 23.83 -17.35
CA ASP A 119 -3.18 23.81 -17.33
C ASP A 119 -2.63 22.50 -16.73
N GLN A 120 -3.21 22.01 -15.63
CA GLN A 120 -2.77 20.78 -14.98
C GLN A 120 -3.05 19.55 -15.83
N LEU A 121 -4.19 19.51 -16.55
CA LEU A 121 -4.56 18.38 -17.40
C LEU A 121 -3.97 18.44 -18.82
N ALA A 122 -3.47 19.60 -19.25
CA ALA A 122 -2.71 19.74 -20.49
C ALA A 122 -1.31 19.12 -20.40
N GLN A 123 -0.79 18.90 -19.19
CA GLN A 123 0.47 18.18 -18.99
C GLN A 123 0.31 16.69 -19.32
N ASP A 124 1.29 16.16 -20.04
CA ASP A 124 1.35 14.73 -20.39
C ASP A 124 1.63 13.85 -19.15
N GLY A 125 1.44 12.54 -19.32
CA GLY A 125 1.75 11.54 -18.30
C GLY A 125 0.55 11.07 -17.48
N ALA A 126 0.82 10.10 -16.61
CA ALA A 126 -0.16 9.59 -15.66
C ALA A 126 -0.27 10.56 -14.47
N PHE A 127 -1.44 10.61 -13.86
CA PHE A 127 -1.65 11.40 -12.66
C PHE A 127 -2.59 10.72 -11.67
N TRP A 128 -2.41 11.07 -10.41
CA TRP A 128 -3.37 10.87 -9.35
C TRP A 128 -3.98 12.22 -8.99
N MET A 129 -5.11 12.23 -8.28
CA MET A 129 -5.86 13.47 -8.08
C MET A 129 -6.41 13.63 -6.67
N ARG A 130 -6.34 14.86 -6.16
CA ARG A 130 -7.09 15.28 -4.97
C ARG A 130 -8.03 16.44 -5.32
N ILE A 131 -9.18 16.44 -4.67
CA ILE A 131 -10.01 17.63 -4.55
C ILE A 131 -10.05 17.97 -3.07
N PHE A 132 -9.41 19.07 -2.68
CA PHE A 132 -9.49 19.60 -1.32
C PHE A 132 -10.90 20.14 -1.09
N ALA A 133 -11.72 19.38 -0.37
CA ALA A 133 -13.18 19.48 -0.41
C ALA A 133 -13.82 20.04 0.86
N SER A 134 -13.06 20.27 1.95
CA SER A 134 -13.70 20.60 3.23
C SER A 134 -13.18 21.86 3.92
N GLY A 135 -11.97 22.34 3.68
CA GLY A 135 -11.44 23.47 4.45
C GLY A 135 -12.21 24.77 4.21
N GLU A 136 -12.40 25.58 5.25
CA GLU A 136 -13.15 26.85 5.24
C GLU A 136 -12.65 27.81 4.14
N ASN A 137 -11.35 27.78 3.87
CA ASN A 137 -10.70 28.68 2.91
C ASN A 137 -10.79 28.19 1.46
N TRP A 138 -10.91 26.88 1.24
CA TRP A 138 -10.81 26.24 -0.08
C TRP A 138 -12.06 25.43 -0.48
N ALA A 139 -13.05 25.31 0.38
CA ALA A 139 -14.42 25.01 0.01
C ALA A 139 -15.13 26.31 -0.46
N PRO A 140 -16.12 26.23 -1.36
CA PRO A 140 -16.84 27.42 -1.78
C PRO A 140 -17.69 28.01 -0.65
N GLU A 141 -17.52 29.31 -0.36
CA GLU A 141 -18.29 30.04 0.67
C GLU A 141 -19.81 29.86 0.52
N TRP A 142 -20.30 29.79 -0.73
CA TRP A 142 -21.72 29.62 -1.01
C TRP A 142 -22.28 28.27 -0.51
N VAL A 143 -21.47 27.23 -0.35
CA VAL A 143 -21.91 25.93 0.19
C VAL A 143 -22.26 26.08 1.66
N GLN A 144 -21.38 26.74 2.42
CA GLN A 144 -21.60 27.02 3.84
C GLN A 144 -22.87 27.86 4.05
N GLU A 145 -23.03 28.93 3.25
CA GLU A 145 -24.20 29.81 3.31
C GLU A 145 -25.50 29.09 2.93
N ASP A 146 -25.46 28.23 1.89
CA ASP A 146 -26.65 27.53 1.39
C ASP A 146 -27.12 26.41 2.32
N CYS A 147 -26.17 25.63 2.85
CA CYS A 147 -26.46 24.53 3.77
C CYS A 147 -26.68 25.01 5.21
N GLY A 148 -26.26 26.25 5.53
CA GLY A 148 -26.42 26.82 6.87
C GLY A 148 -25.59 26.11 7.93
N VAL A 149 -24.43 25.57 7.53
CA VAL A 149 -23.52 24.81 8.40
C VAL A 149 -22.41 25.69 8.98
N SER A 150 -21.89 25.31 10.14
CA SER A 150 -20.64 25.83 10.68
C SER A 150 -19.48 24.87 10.39
N THR A 151 -18.27 25.38 10.42
CA THR A 151 -17.05 24.57 10.31
C THR A 151 -16.57 24.08 11.67
N TYR A 152 -15.88 22.95 11.70
CA TYR A 152 -15.24 22.35 12.88
C TYR A 152 -13.71 22.51 12.83
N GLY A 153 -13.03 22.28 13.95
CA GLY A 153 -11.58 22.49 14.12
C GLY A 153 -11.23 23.69 15.01
N PRO A 154 -9.99 24.22 14.93
CA PRO A 154 -8.97 23.87 13.95
C PRO A 154 -8.42 22.46 14.14
N ASP A 155 -7.87 21.88 13.07
CA ASP A 155 -7.06 20.67 13.10
C ASP A 155 -5.61 20.93 13.55
N TYR A 156 -4.75 19.92 13.41
CA TYR A 156 -3.32 20.01 13.74
C TYR A 156 -2.52 21.04 12.90
N ASP A 157 -3.00 21.43 11.71
CA ASP A 157 -2.40 22.49 10.87
C ASP A 157 -3.07 23.86 11.05
N GLY A 158 -4.08 23.96 11.93
CA GLY A 158 -4.76 25.21 12.24
C GLY A 158 -5.98 25.50 11.36
N GLU A 159 -6.42 24.53 10.56
CA GLU A 159 -7.45 24.69 9.54
C GLU A 159 -8.81 24.19 10.02
N LYS A 160 -9.88 24.85 9.55
CA LYS A 160 -11.26 24.49 9.88
C LYS A 160 -11.96 23.87 8.70
N HIS A 161 -12.88 22.95 8.95
CA HIS A 161 -13.50 22.17 7.89
C HIS A 161 -15.04 22.14 7.95
N LEU A 162 -15.66 22.15 6.77
CA LEU A 162 -17.08 21.90 6.57
C LEU A 162 -17.42 20.45 6.95
N PRO A 163 -18.61 20.22 7.55
CA PRO A 163 -19.07 18.88 7.90
C PRO A 163 -19.52 18.14 6.64
N ILE A 164 -18.65 17.33 6.04
CA ILE A 164 -19.00 16.54 4.85
C ILE A 164 -20.09 15.49 5.11
N TRP A 165 -20.39 15.21 6.39
CA TRP A 165 -21.49 14.36 6.83
C TRP A 165 -22.86 15.08 6.84
N ASP A 166 -22.90 16.38 6.56
CA ASP A 166 -24.15 17.08 6.28
C ASP A 166 -24.63 16.76 4.86
N GLU A 167 -25.86 16.29 4.73
CA GLU A 167 -26.44 15.84 3.44
C GLU A 167 -26.48 16.94 2.37
N CYS A 168 -26.63 18.21 2.76
CA CYS A 168 -26.58 19.33 1.81
C CYS A 168 -25.15 19.56 1.31
N VAL A 169 -24.17 19.54 2.22
CA VAL A 169 -22.75 19.67 1.86
C VAL A 169 -22.31 18.50 0.97
N TRP A 170 -22.64 17.26 1.38
CA TRP A 170 -22.35 16.04 0.63
C TRP A 170 -22.98 16.09 -0.77
N GLY A 171 -24.26 16.48 -0.88
CA GLY A 171 -24.95 16.61 -2.16
C GLY A 171 -24.24 17.57 -3.12
N HIS A 172 -23.80 18.74 -2.64
CA HIS A 172 -23.06 19.70 -3.47
C HIS A 172 -21.68 19.17 -3.88
N LEU A 173 -21.00 18.42 -3.00
CA LEU A 173 -19.72 17.79 -3.33
C LEU A 173 -19.92 16.71 -4.41
N MET A 174 -20.95 15.89 -4.29
CA MET A 174 -21.32 14.87 -5.27
C MET A 174 -21.66 15.47 -6.64
N ASP A 175 -22.34 16.62 -6.69
CA ASP A 175 -22.59 17.36 -7.93
C ASP A 175 -21.28 17.84 -8.59
N THR A 176 -20.30 18.26 -7.77
CA THR A 176 -18.97 18.66 -8.24
C THR A 176 -18.23 17.46 -8.81
N TYR A 177 -18.20 16.34 -8.09
CA TYR A 177 -17.58 15.10 -8.54
C TYR A 177 -18.22 14.58 -9.82
N ARG A 178 -19.55 14.65 -9.96
CA ARG A 178 -20.24 14.30 -11.21
C ARG A 178 -19.75 15.18 -12.37
N SER A 179 -19.70 16.49 -12.15
CA SER A 179 -19.27 17.45 -13.16
C SER A 179 -17.84 17.20 -13.63
N VAL A 180 -16.94 16.89 -12.69
CA VAL A 180 -15.52 16.65 -12.96
C VAL A 180 -15.27 15.29 -13.60
N PHE A 181 -15.76 14.22 -12.98
CA PHE A 181 -15.38 12.85 -13.31
C PHE A 181 -16.28 12.20 -14.35
N VAL A 182 -17.58 12.48 -14.33
CA VAL A 182 -18.54 11.85 -15.25
C VAL A 182 -18.78 12.74 -16.46
N ASP A 183 -19.24 13.97 -16.24
CA ASP A 183 -19.59 14.89 -17.33
C ASP A 183 -18.34 15.42 -18.03
N GLY A 184 -17.27 15.68 -17.27
CA GLY A 184 -15.94 16.03 -17.77
C GLY A 184 -15.13 14.85 -18.31
N GLY A 185 -15.59 13.61 -18.09
CA GLY A 185 -14.99 12.38 -18.62
C GLY A 185 -13.71 11.90 -17.91
N LEU A 186 -13.27 12.54 -16.83
CA LEU A 186 -12.01 12.17 -16.16
C LEU A 186 -12.02 10.76 -15.56
N ALA A 187 -13.17 10.23 -15.12
CA ALA A 187 -13.24 8.86 -14.63
C ALA A 187 -12.76 7.86 -15.70
N ALA A 188 -13.07 8.12 -16.97
CA ALA A 188 -12.69 7.29 -18.11
C ALA A 188 -11.30 7.64 -18.69
N ASP A 189 -10.64 8.71 -18.25
CA ASP A 189 -9.31 9.09 -18.75
C ASP A 189 -8.28 8.02 -18.32
N PRO A 190 -7.58 7.36 -19.26
CA PRO A 190 -6.57 6.35 -18.94
C PRO A 190 -5.33 6.92 -18.22
N ARG A 191 -5.14 8.25 -18.24
CA ARG A 191 -4.09 8.96 -17.50
C ARG A 191 -4.40 9.07 -16.02
N LEU A 192 -5.68 9.21 -15.64
CA LEU A 192 -6.10 9.20 -14.25
C LEU A 192 -5.93 7.78 -13.68
N LYS A 193 -4.98 7.62 -12.76
CA LYS A 193 -4.73 6.36 -12.06
C LYS A 193 -5.67 6.18 -10.89
N PHE A 194 -5.79 7.20 -10.04
CA PHE A 194 -6.70 7.18 -8.91
C PHE A 194 -6.99 8.55 -8.35
N VAL A 195 -8.00 8.62 -7.49
CA VAL A 195 -8.48 9.82 -6.81
C VAL A 195 -8.61 9.54 -5.33
N TYR A 196 -8.06 10.42 -4.48
CA TYR A 196 -8.35 10.40 -3.05
C TYR A 196 -9.73 10.97 -2.78
N VAL A 197 -10.52 10.22 -2.03
CA VAL A 197 -11.90 10.56 -1.68
C VAL A 197 -12.16 10.30 -0.20
N PRO A 198 -13.01 11.11 0.45
CA PRO A 198 -13.86 12.17 -0.11
C PRO A 198 -13.17 13.52 -0.31
N GLY A 199 -11.83 13.58 -0.26
CA GLY A 199 -11.11 14.85 -0.43
C GLY A 199 -11.10 15.72 0.83
N ALA A 200 -11.42 15.10 1.96
CA ALA A 200 -11.47 15.71 3.28
C ALA A 200 -10.75 14.76 4.24
N PHE A 201 -10.05 15.26 5.24
CA PHE A 201 -9.88 16.63 5.68
C PHE A 201 -8.54 17.21 5.23
N THR A 202 -7.60 17.39 6.15
CA THR A 202 -6.30 17.97 5.85
C THR A 202 -5.46 17.01 5.02
N TRP A 203 -4.69 17.57 4.09
CA TRP A 203 -4.03 16.83 3.01
C TRP A 203 -4.95 15.94 2.14
N ALA A 204 -6.28 16.13 2.25
CA ALA A 204 -7.33 15.28 1.68
C ALA A 204 -7.42 13.87 2.32
N GLU A 205 -7.03 13.75 3.59
CA GLU A 205 -6.94 12.51 4.35
C GLU A 205 -8.08 12.38 5.36
N TYR A 206 -8.73 11.22 5.41
CA TYR A 206 -9.95 11.04 6.19
C TYR A 206 -9.67 10.86 7.70
N ASP A 207 -9.31 11.96 8.35
CA ASP A 207 -9.06 12.03 9.79
C ASP A 207 -10.33 12.29 10.61
N TYR A 208 -10.36 11.75 11.82
CA TYR A 208 -11.51 11.87 12.71
C TYR A 208 -11.50 13.13 13.59
N GLU A 209 -10.48 13.98 13.50
CA GLU A 209 -10.37 15.17 14.35
C GLU A 209 -11.59 16.10 14.21
N MET A 210 -12.05 16.33 12.97
CA MET A 210 -13.21 17.19 12.70
C MET A 210 -14.54 16.56 13.16
N ILE A 211 -14.65 15.23 13.05
CA ILE A 211 -15.79 14.46 13.54
C ILE A 211 -15.82 14.51 15.07
N GLY A 212 -14.65 14.39 15.72
CA GLY A 212 -14.46 14.54 17.16
C GLY A 212 -14.86 15.93 17.66
N ALA A 213 -14.40 16.99 16.99
CA ALA A 213 -14.78 18.36 17.34
C ALA A 213 -16.30 18.60 17.25
N ALA A 214 -16.98 18.01 16.28
CA ALA A 214 -18.43 18.08 16.14
C ALA A 214 -19.19 17.25 17.18
N PHE A 215 -18.64 16.11 17.56
CA PHE A 215 -19.16 15.29 18.66
C PHE A 215 -19.05 16.03 20.00
N ASP A 216 -17.88 16.62 20.29
CA ASP A 216 -17.62 17.35 21.54
C ASP A 216 -18.47 18.62 21.68
N SER A 217 -18.83 19.27 20.57
CA SER A 217 -19.78 20.39 20.58
C SER A 217 -21.24 19.96 20.79
N GLY A 218 -21.52 18.66 20.67
CA GLY A 218 -22.86 18.08 20.74
C GLY A 218 -23.68 18.24 19.46
N ASP A 219 -23.04 18.60 18.34
CA ASP A 219 -23.69 18.79 17.04
C ASP A 219 -23.74 17.49 16.22
N LEU A 220 -22.94 16.48 16.58
CA LEU A 220 -22.90 15.18 15.93
C LEU A 220 -23.04 14.05 16.96
N ASP A 221 -23.88 13.07 16.64
CA ASP A 221 -23.92 11.78 17.34
C ASP A 221 -23.62 10.64 16.36
N PHE A 222 -23.25 9.47 16.91
CA PHE A 222 -22.88 8.31 16.10
C PHE A 222 -24.00 7.90 15.14
N ALA A 223 -25.27 7.96 15.56
CA ALA A 223 -26.39 7.55 14.73
C ALA A 223 -26.55 8.45 13.49
N THR A 224 -26.35 9.76 13.66
CA THR A 224 -26.38 10.75 12.58
C THR A 224 -25.20 10.56 11.65
N TYR A 225 -23.98 10.42 12.20
CA TYR A 225 -22.78 10.17 11.42
C TYR A 225 -22.87 8.88 10.60
N LYS A 226 -23.24 7.77 11.25
CA LYS A 226 -23.35 6.45 10.63
C LYS A 226 -24.39 6.43 9.51
N LYS A 227 -25.51 7.15 9.68
CA LYS A 227 -26.54 7.25 8.66
C LYS A 227 -25.99 7.83 7.35
N TRP A 228 -25.15 8.87 7.41
CA TRP A 228 -24.47 9.41 6.24
C TRP A 228 -23.41 8.43 5.70
N TYR A 229 -22.59 7.89 6.60
CA TYR A 229 -21.52 6.97 6.26
C TYR A 229 -22.03 5.72 5.51
N ASP A 230 -23.22 5.24 5.87
CA ASP A 230 -23.91 4.08 5.27
C ASP A 230 -24.15 4.21 3.75
N HIS A 231 -24.14 5.42 3.19
CA HIS A 231 -24.34 5.62 1.75
C HIS A 231 -23.22 6.39 1.04
N ALA A 232 -22.39 7.16 1.77
CA ALA A 232 -21.37 8.02 1.16
C ALA A 232 -20.46 7.27 0.18
N TRP A 233 -20.02 6.06 0.53
CA TRP A 233 -19.12 5.28 -0.33
C TRP A 233 -19.82 4.65 -1.53
N THR A 234 -21.03 4.15 -1.33
CA THR A 234 -21.84 3.64 -2.44
C THR A 234 -22.22 4.75 -3.41
N ASP A 235 -22.44 5.98 -2.93
CA ASP A 235 -22.72 7.14 -3.79
C ASP A 235 -21.54 7.43 -4.72
N LEU A 236 -20.31 7.39 -4.20
CA LEU A 236 -19.09 7.58 -5.00
C LEU A 236 -18.88 6.45 -6.01
N VAL A 237 -19.03 5.20 -5.55
CA VAL A 237 -18.88 4.03 -6.40
C VAL A 237 -19.92 4.03 -7.53
N ASP A 238 -21.18 4.32 -7.23
CA ASP A 238 -22.26 4.41 -8.22
C ASP A 238 -22.02 5.56 -9.21
N LEU A 239 -21.43 6.67 -8.75
CA LEU A 239 -21.05 7.79 -9.61
C LEU A 239 -19.94 7.41 -10.58
N PHE A 240 -18.90 6.70 -10.14
CA PHE A 240 -17.78 6.27 -10.98
C PHE A 240 -18.10 5.06 -11.86
N GLY A 241 -19.08 4.24 -11.48
CA GLY A 241 -19.53 3.08 -12.23
C GLY A 241 -18.40 2.08 -12.49
N GLU A 242 -18.14 1.79 -13.76
CA GLU A 242 -17.08 0.85 -14.18
C GLU A 242 -15.66 1.32 -13.83
N ASN A 243 -15.47 2.60 -13.47
CA ASN A 243 -14.18 3.18 -13.08
C ASN A 243 -13.99 3.28 -11.56
N SER A 244 -14.88 2.67 -10.76
CA SER A 244 -14.84 2.76 -9.29
C SER A 244 -13.54 2.22 -8.68
N ASN A 245 -12.81 1.36 -9.41
CA ASN A 245 -11.48 0.88 -9.01
C ASN A 245 -10.41 1.98 -8.87
N LYS A 246 -10.69 3.20 -9.37
CA LYS A 246 -9.82 4.38 -9.24
C LYS A 246 -10.08 5.19 -7.97
N LEU A 247 -11.15 4.90 -7.23
CA LEU A 247 -11.46 5.59 -5.98
C LEU A 247 -10.59 5.02 -4.85
N VAL A 248 -9.98 5.89 -4.05
CA VAL A 248 -9.14 5.51 -2.92
C VAL A 248 -9.67 6.21 -1.67
N PHE A 249 -10.16 5.41 -0.73
CA PHE A 249 -10.52 5.90 0.60
C PHE A 249 -9.26 6.04 1.46
N THR A 250 -9.09 7.18 2.12
CA THR A 250 -7.87 7.52 2.89
C THR A 250 -8.05 7.35 4.41
N GLY A 251 -9.09 6.64 4.85
CA GLY A 251 -9.33 6.34 6.27
C GLY A 251 -8.73 5.01 6.73
N GLU A 252 -8.78 4.76 8.03
CA GLU A 252 -8.13 3.61 8.67
C GLU A 252 -9.12 2.69 9.39
N ASP A 253 -8.76 1.42 9.61
CA ASP A 253 -9.68 0.45 10.22
C ASP A 253 -10.00 0.76 11.68
N TYR A 254 -9.08 1.33 12.47
CA TYR A 254 -9.36 1.73 13.85
C TYR A 254 -8.97 3.19 14.07
N PRO A 255 -9.79 4.12 13.53
CA PRO A 255 -9.48 5.53 13.61
C PRO A 255 -9.45 6.00 15.06
N PHE A 256 -8.72 7.07 15.34
CA PHE A 256 -8.79 7.78 16.62
C PHE A 256 -10.07 8.63 16.71
N GLY A 257 -11.22 7.97 16.64
CA GLY A 257 -12.54 8.57 16.57
C GLY A 257 -13.20 8.78 17.94
N PRO A 258 -14.24 9.63 18.00
CA PRO A 258 -14.95 9.91 19.24
C PRO A 258 -15.95 8.82 19.65
N PHE A 259 -16.18 7.80 18.80
CA PHE A 259 -17.24 6.81 19.02
C PHE A 259 -16.72 5.46 19.57
N GLY A 260 -15.41 5.32 19.78
CA GLY A 260 -14.79 4.07 20.26
C GLY A 260 -15.06 2.92 19.28
N GLU A 261 -15.28 1.70 19.78
CA GLU A 261 -15.50 0.51 18.93
C GLU A 261 -16.64 0.62 17.89
N GLN A 262 -17.48 1.67 17.95
CA GLN A 262 -18.53 1.90 16.97
C GLN A 262 -18.01 2.45 15.64
N ASP A 263 -16.88 3.16 15.63
CA ASP A 263 -16.23 3.64 14.40
C ASP A 263 -15.09 2.74 13.90
N ASP A 264 -14.77 1.67 14.65
CA ASP A 264 -13.96 0.57 14.16
C ASP A 264 -14.55 -0.05 12.89
N LEU A 265 -13.66 -0.40 11.96
CA LEU A 265 -13.89 -1.09 10.71
C LEU A 265 -14.83 -0.36 9.73
N LEU A 266 -15.04 0.94 9.95
CA LEU A 266 -15.77 1.76 8.99
C LEU A 266 -15.03 1.80 7.64
N SER A 267 -13.70 1.81 7.63
CA SER A 267 -12.88 1.71 6.40
C SER A 267 -13.12 0.44 5.59
N ALA A 268 -13.36 -0.69 6.25
CA ALA A 268 -13.74 -1.93 5.56
C ALA A 268 -15.06 -1.78 4.76
N GLN A 269 -15.99 -0.92 5.19
CA GLN A 269 -17.23 -0.67 4.43
C GLN A 269 -16.96 0.08 3.12
N ALA A 270 -15.99 0.99 3.08
CA ALA A 270 -15.58 1.66 1.84
C ALA A 270 -14.95 0.67 0.85
N VAL A 271 -14.10 -0.23 1.35
CA VAL A 271 -13.50 -1.32 0.56
C VAL A 271 -14.58 -2.29 0.05
N ASP A 272 -15.52 -2.71 0.91
CA ASP A 272 -16.63 -3.59 0.54
C ASP A 272 -17.58 -2.94 -0.48
N ALA A 273 -17.71 -1.61 -0.46
CA ALA A 273 -18.44 -0.87 -1.49
C ALA A 273 -17.74 -0.93 -2.87
N GLY A 274 -16.45 -1.28 -2.92
CA GLY A 274 -15.69 -1.49 -4.14
C GLY A 274 -14.57 -0.49 -4.39
N MET A 275 -14.19 0.29 -3.37
CA MET A 275 -13.09 1.26 -3.45
C MET A 275 -11.74 0.61 -3.16
N GLY A 276 -10.67 1.27 -3.60
CA GLY A 276 -9.33 1.09 -3.05
C GLY A 276 -9.18 1.78 -1.69
N VAL A 277 -8.01 1.61 -1.06
CA VAL A 277 -7.72 2.13 0.28
C VAL A 277 -6.27 2.61 0.39
N ARG A 278 -6.03 3.63 1.22
CA ARG A 278 -4.70 4.15 1.55
C ARG A 278 -4.60 4.49 3.03
N THR A 279 -3.49 4.13 3.66
CA THR A 279 -3.13 4.49 5.05
C THR A 279 -1.81 5.27 5.06
N GLY A 280 -1.64 6.20 6.00
CA GLY A 280 -0.47 7.08 6.06
C GLY A 280 0.68 6.62 6.96
N ILE A 281 0.66 5.38 7.50
CA ILE A 281 1.46 5.04 8.68
C ILE A 281 2.33 3.78 8.57
N THR A 282 2.72 3.29 7.38
CA THR A 282 3.60 2.09 7.36
C THR A 282 4.99 2.34 7.95
N GLU A 283 5.45 3.60 8.07
CA GLU A 283 6.64 3.97 8.85
C GLU A 283 6.59 3.47 10.30
N LEU A 284 5.42 3.55 10.93
CA LEU A 284 5.12 2.89 12.21
C LEU A 284 4.74 1.42 11.97
N SER A 285 5.67 0.66 11.40
CA SER A 285 5.42 -0.71 10.94
C SER A 285 4.87 -1.70 12.00
N ASN A 286 4.97 -1.39 13.29
CA ASN A 286 4.40 -2.17 14.38
C ASN A 286 3.12 -1.59 14.97
N PHE A 287 2.59 -0.52 14.42
CA PHE A 287 1.44 0.15 14.99
C PHE A 287 0.23 -0.09 14.11
N HIS A 288 -0.87 -0.57 14.70
CA HIS A 288 -2.23 -0.50 14.15
C HIS A 288 -2.51 -1.39 12.93
N LEU A 289 -1.51 -1.68 12.09
CA LEU A 289 -1.64 -2.37 10.81
C LEU A 289 -1.48 -3.90 10.89
N SER A 290 -1.26 -4.48 12.08
CA SER A 290 -1.13 -5.94 12.22
C SER A 290 -2.47 -6.65 12.10
N GLU A 291 -3.53 -6.06 12.63
CA GLU A 291 -4.93 -6.44 12.43
C GLU A 291 -5.56 -5.31 11.61
N ALA A 292 -5.70 -5.50 10.30
CA ALA A 292 -6.14 -4.46 9.36
C ALA A 292 -7.04 -5.08 8.28
N PRO A 293 -8.32 -5.40 8.62
CA PRO A 293 -9.26 -6.05 7.72
C PRO A 293 -9.48 -5.42 6.34
N SER A 294 -9.44 -4.10 6.21
CA SER A 294 -9.57 -3.42 4.92
C SER A 294 -8.46 -3.81 3.95
N TYR A 295 -7.30 -4.23 4.48
CA TYR A 295 -6.17 -4.80 3.74
C TYR A 295 -6.14 -6.34 3.78
N GLY A 296 -7.12 -6.97 4.42
CA GLY A 296 -7.21 -8.42 4.61
C GLY A 296 -6.32 -8.98 5.72
N SER A 297 -5.59 -8.15 6.46
CA SER A 297 -4.69 -8.62 7.51
C SER A 297 -5.44 -9.01 8.77
N ARG A 298 -5.12 -10.19 9.32
CA ARG A 298 -5.65 -10.71 10.57
C ARG A 298 -4.57 -11.36 11.41
N ILE A 299 -4.55 -11.08 12.71
CA ILE A 299 -3.69 -11.77 13.68
C ILE A 299 -4.31 -13.11 14.04
N LEU A 300 -3.47 -14.16 14.04
CA LEU A 300 -3.79 -15.52 14.45
C LEU A 300 -3.37 -15.78 15.91
N PRO A 301 -3.90 -16.83 16.56
CA PRO A 301 -3.55 -17.15 17.95
C PRO A 301 -2.05 -17.36 18.22
N ASN A 302 -1.26 -17.75 17.21
CA ASN A 302 0.18 -17.90 17.36
C ASN A 302 0.96 -16.58 17.12
N GLY A 303 0.26 -15.44 16.99
CA GLY A 303 0.84 -14.13 16.73
C GLY A 303 1.22 -13.86 15.28
N HIS A 304 1.14 -14.85 14.38
CA HIS A 304 1.37 -14.59 12.95
C HIS A 304 0.20 -13.82 12.33
N MET A 305 0.48 -13.11 11.25
CA MET A 305 -0.54 -12.47 10.43
C MET A 305 -0.85 -13.31 9.20
N VAL A 306 -2.14 -13.38 8.85
CA VAL A 306 -2.62 -13.91 7.56
C VAL A 306 -3.26 -12.78 6.77
N ILE A 307 -3.08 -12.81 5.44
CA ILE A 307 -3.71 -11.86 4.52
C ILE A 307 -4.78 -12.58 3.69
N ASP A 308 -6.02 -12.11 3.78
CA ASP A 308 -7.10 -12.55 2.89
C ASP A 308 -6.99 -11.90 1.52
N GLU A 309 -6.26 -12.56 0.61
CA GLU A 309 -6.12 -12.13 -0.79
C GLU A 309 -7.38 -12.37 -1.65
N SER A 310 -8.45 -12.93 -1.08
CA SER A 310 -9.73 -13.10 -1.79
C SER A 310 -10.60 -11.85 -1.78
N LEU A 311 -10.23 -10.84 -0.98
CA LEU A 311 -10.93 -9.56 -0.92
C LEU A 311 -10.88 -8.82 -2.27
N PRO A 312 -11.96 -8.13 -2.67
CA PRO A 312 -12.00 -7.37 -3.92
C PRO A 312 -10.86 -6.35 -4.08
N VAL A 313 -10.36 -5.80 -2.97
CA VAL A 313 -9.27 -4.83 -2.97
C VAL A 313 -7.97 -5.40 -3.58
N HIS A 314 -7.79 -6.72 -3.53
CA HIS A 314 -6.60 -7.44 -4.02
C HIS A 314 -6.74 -8.01 -5.43
N ASP A 315 -7.77 -7.61 -6.19
CA ASP A 315 -8.01 -8.12 -7.54
C ASP A 315 -6.96 -7.67 -8.58
N GLY A 316 -6.11 -6.70 -8.23
CA GLY A 316 -5.05 -6.13 -9.07
C GLY A 316 -5.51 -4.94 -9.92
N THR A 317 -6.77 -4.52 -9.81
CA THR A 317 -7.32 -3.36 -10.53
C THR A 317 -7.57 -2.17 -9.61
N ARG A 318 -7.78 -2.41 -8.32
CA ARG A 318 -7.90 -1.39 -7.28
C ARG A 318 -6.54 -0.90 -6.80
N VAL A 319 -6.55 0.26 -6.16
CA VAL A 319 -5.37 0.86 -5.55
C VAL A 319 -5.38 0.54 -4.05
N VAL A 320 -4.31 -0.08 -3.60
CA VAL A 320 -4.02 -0.39 -2.20
C VAL A 320 -2.69 0.27 -1.91
N ALA A 321 -2.72 1.33 -1.11
CA ALA A 321 -1.59 2.25 -1.03
C ALA A 321 -1.17 2.57 0.40
N THR A 322 0.02 3.13 0.49
CA THR A 322 0.51 3.81 1.69
C THR A 322 1.47 4.94 1.31
N GLU A 323 2.00 5.62 2.31
CA GLU A 323 3.01 6.65 2.20
C GLU A 323 4.25 6.17 2.94
N ASN A 324 5.43 6.42 2.36
CA ASN A 324 6.72 6.06 2.91
C ASN A 324 7.72 7.15 2.59
N GLU A 325 7.61 8.25 3.33
CA GLU A 325 8.37 9.48 3.07
C GLU A 325 8.81 10.20 4.34
N CYS A 326 8.15 9.93 5.46
CA CYS A 326 8.35 10.63 6.72
C CYS A 326 9.30 9.81 7.61
N TYR A 327 10.60 9.76 7.30
CA TYR A 327 11.56 9.06 8.17
C TYR A 327 12.39 10.02 9.04
N ASN A 328 12.78 11.18 8.51
CA ASN A 328 13.39 12.27 9.28
C ASN A 328 12.74 13.60 8.87
N ASP A 329 11.43 13.54 8.64
CA ASP A 329 10.56 14.62 8.17
C ASP A 329 9.16 14.41 8.77
N CYS A 330 8.23 15.34 8.54
CA CYS A 330 6.84 15.28 9.01
C CYS A 330 6.69 15.14 10.54
N GLY A 331 7.73 15.49 11.31
CA GLY A 331 7.76 15.31 12.76
C GLY A 331 8.36 13.98 13.25
N TYR A 332 8.72 13.07 12.34
CA TYR A 332 9.45 11.85 12.66
C TYR A 332 10.97 12.05 12.64
N GLU A 333 11.66 11.32 13.52
CA GLU A 333 13.12 11.29 13.62
C GLU A 333 13.61 9.86 13.94
N THR A 334 14.64 9.39 13.23
CA THR A 334 15.33 8.12 13.49
C THR A 334 16.83 8.23 13.23
N ASP A 335 17.62 7.57 14.07
CA ASP A 335 19.07 7.41 13.87
C ASP A 335 19.43 6.18 13.03
N ASP A 336 18.46 5.33 12.72
CA ASP A 336 18.58 4.19 11.81
C ASP A 336 17.54 4.27 10.67
N PRO A 337 17.81 5.12 9.65
CA PRO A 337 16.91 5.25 8.51
C PRO A 337 16.81 3.97 7.67
N TYR A 338 17.85 3.13 7.65
CA TYR A 338 17.81 1.88 6.89
C TYR A 338 16.77 0.92 7.48
N TYR A 339 16.81 0.72 8.80
CA TYR A 339 15.82 -0.10 9.48
C TYR A 339 14.39 0.40 9.21
N ALA A 340 14.14 1.70 9.39
CA ALA A 340 12.82 2.26 9.22
C ALA A 340 12.28 2.12 7.79
N VAL A 341 13.10 2.42 6.78
CA VAL A 341 12.75 2.24 5.36
C VAL A 341 12.47 0.77 5.06
N ARG A 342 13.33 -0.14 5.55
CA ARG A 342 13.16 -1.57 5.33
C ARG A 342 11.86 -2.09 5.93
N GLN A 343 11.55 -1.76 7.18
CA GLN A 343 10.37 -2.33 7.86
C GLN A 343 9.06 -1.77 7.32
N SER A 344 9.02 -0.48 7.00
CA SER A 344 7.84 0.14 6.40
C SER A 344 7.49 -0.48 5.05
N ASN A 345 8.48 -0.68 4.19
CA ASN A 345 8.30 -1.36 2.91
C ASN A 345 7.94 -2.84 3.06
N LEU A 346 8.54 -3.56 4.01
CA LEU A 346 8.17 -4.95 4.29
C LEU A 346 6.71 -5.04 4.78
N LYS A 347 6.26 -4.12 5.64
CA LYS A 347 4.86 -4.05 6.09
C LYS A 347 3.94 -3.77 4.92
N ALA A 348 4.27 -2.79 4.06
CA ALA A 348 3.48 -2.47 2.87
C ALA A 348 3.32 -3.68 1.93
N LEU A 349 4.42 -4.39 1.66
CA LEU A 349 4.40 -5.58 0.81
C LEU A 349 3.69 -6.77 1.47
N GLN A 350 3.78 -6.92 2.79
CA GLN A 350 2.96 -7.89 3.54
C GLN A 350 1.47 -7.60 3.31
N LEU A 351 1.04 -6.33 3.39
CA LEU A 351 -0.35 -5.91 3.17
C LEU A 351 -0.78 -5.91 1.70
N ARG A 352 0.07 -6.41 0.78
CA ARG A 352 -0.17 -6.51 -0.67
C ARG A 352 -0.42 -5.17 -1.36
N MET A 353 0.13 -4.09 -0.80
CA MET A 353 0.05 -2.77 -1.41
C MET A 353 0.70 -2.77 -2.81
N ASN A 354 0.07 -2.06 -3.74
CA ASN A 354 0.54 -1.90 -5.12
C ASN A 354 0.99 -0.47 -5.43
N TRP A 355 0.68 0.51 -4.59
CA TRP A 355 1.13 1.89 -4.75
C TRP A 355 1.77 2.41 -3.47
N ILE A 356 2.87 3.15 -3.59
CA ILE A 356 3.50 3.82 -2.45
C ILE A 356 3.77 5.27 -2.84
N TYR A 357 3.29 6.20 -2.02
CA TYR A 357 3.64 7.61 -2.11
C TYR A 357 5.06 7.77 -1.56
N ILE A 358 5.94 8.38 -2.35
CA ILE A 358 7.32 8.65 -1.95
C ILE A 358 7.73 10.07 -2.34
N VAL A 359 8.63 10.65 -1.57
CA VAL A 359 9.42 11.81 -1.99
C VAL A 359 10.88 11.34 -1.99
N PRO A 360 11.54 11.23 -3.16
CA PRO A 360 12.80 10.47 -3.27
C PRO A 360 13.92 10.82 -2.27
N GLY A 361 14.01 12.09 -1.85
CA GLY A 361 14.95 12.54 -0.83
C GLY A 361 14.55 12.05 0.58
N PRO A 362 13.42 12.53 1.13
CA PRO A 362 12.88 12.05 2.40
C PRO A 362 12.72 10.53 2.50
N SER A 363 12.41 9.83 1.40
CA SER A 363 12.30 8.37 1.33
C SER A 363 13.64 7.62 1.23
N TYR A 364 14.78 8.32 1.25
CA TYR A 364 16.14 7.74 1.16
C TYR A 364 16.36 6.86 -0.08
N SER A 365 15.71 7.20 -1.21
CA SER A 365 15.75 6.35 -2.41
C SER A 365 17.14 6.27 -3.03
N ALA A 366 17.97 7.30 -2.86
CA ALA A 366 19.34 7.30 -3.38
C ALA A 366 20.32 6.53 -2.48
N GLU A 367 20.04 6.46 -1.19
CA GLU A 367 20.85 5.79 -0.18
C GLU A 367 20.60 4.28 -0.16
N PHE A 368 19.35 3.86 -0.42
CA PHE A 368 18.94 2.45 -0.41
C PHE A 368 18.37 2.00 -1.77
N PRO A 369 19.09 2.23 -2.89
CA PRO A 369 18.51 2.07 -4.22
C PRO A 369 18.21 0.61 -4.58
N GLU A 370 19.00 -0.35 -4.09
CA GLU A 370 18.73 -1.78 -4.33
C GLU A 370 17.45 -2.25 -3.62
N HIS A 371 17.20 -1.75 -2.41
CA HIS A 371 15.98 -2.07 -1.67
C HIS A 371 14.75 -1.48 -2.36
N TRP A 372 14.80 -0.21 -2.76
CA TRP A 372 13.70 0.43 -3.50
C TRP A 372 13.47 -0.22 -4.87
N ASP A 373 14.53 -0.67 -5.57
CA ASP A 373 14.36 -1.43 -6.82
C ASP A 373 13.62 -2.77 -6.58
N TRP A 374 13.95 -3.49 -5.50
CA TRP A 374 13.20 -4.69 -5.10
C TRP A 374 11.74 -4.39 -4.74
N VAL A 375 11.47 -3.31 -3.98
CA VAL A 375 10.11 -2.90 -3.61
C VAL A 375 9.28 -2.62 -4.87
N ARG A 376 9.82 -1.82 -5.79
CA ARG A 376 9.19 -1.47 -7.09
C ARG A 376 8.74 -2.69 -7.87
N LEU A 377 9.59 -3.72 -7.92
CA LEU A 377 9.33 -4.96 -8.65
C LEU A 377 8.44 -5.94 -7.88
N SER A 378 8.37 -5.80 -6.56
CA SER A 378 7.58 -6.64 -5.65
C SER A 378 6.15 -6.16 -5.47
N MET A 379 5.91 -4.84 -5.50
CA MET A 379 4.58 -4.24 -5.32
C MET A 379 3.58 -4.77 -6.34
N GLY A 380 2.34 -4.98 -5.90
CA GLY A 380 1.23 -5.45 -6.74
C GLY A 380 1.36 -6.86 -7.32
N GLN A 381 2.49 -7.54 -7.13
CA GLN A 381 2.63 -8.93 -7.54
C GLN A 381 1.64 -9.82 -6.77
N LYS A 382 1.19 -10.87 -7.44
CA LYS A 382 0.41 -11.97 -6.86
C LYS A 382 1.32 -13.17 -6.66
N ALA A 383 0.86 -14.17 -5.90
CA ALA A 383 1.65 -15.38 -5.62
C ALA A 383 2.19 -16.03 -6.92
N ASP A 384 1.39 -16.05 -7.97
CA ASP A 384 1.75 -16.65 -9.26
C ASP A 384 2.67 -15.77 -10.14
N THR A 385 2.67 -14.45 -9.95
CA THR A 385 3.50 -13.50 -10.72
C THR A 385 4.75 -13.03 -9.96
N SER A 386 4.81 -13.21 -8.65
CA SER A 386 5.90 -12.72 -7.82
C SER A 386 7.23 -13.41 -8.08
N PRO A 387 8.35 -12.68 -8.16
CA PRO A 387 9.66 -13.31 -8.32
C PRO A 387 10.09 -14.10 -7.09
N ASP A 388 9.64 -13.70 -5.90
CA ASP A 388 10.01 -14.30 -4.63
C ASP A 388 8.82 -14.47 -3.68
N ALA A 389 9.02 -15.37 -2.72
CA ALA A 389 8.23 -15.53 -1.51
C ALA A 389 9.18 -15.36 -0.32
N TRP A 390 8.77 -14.67 0.74
CA TRP A 390 9.69 -14.26 1.80
C TRP A 390 9.09 -14.20 3.19
N ALA A 391 9.96 -14.32 4.18
CA ALA A 391 9.67 -14.18 5.61
C ALA A 391 10.77 -13.32 6.28
N ALA A 392 10.39 -12.17 6.83
CA ALA A 392 11.20 -11.39 7.76
C ALA A 392 10.93 -11.90 9.17
N LEU A 393 11.93 -12.57 9.75
CA LEU A 393 11.82 -13.22 11.05
C LEU A 393 11.97 -12.19 12.14
N ARG A 394 10.97 -12.08 13.01
CA ARG A 394 10.93 -11.12 14.10
C ARG A 394 9.84 -11.47 15.11
N ASP A 395 9.93 -10.87 16.28
CA ASP A 395 8.85 -10.81 17.25
C ASP A 395 8.75 -9.38 17.77
N ALA A 396 7.60 -8.72 17.55
CA ALA A 396 7.45 -7.29 17.78
C ALA A 396 6.13 -6.93 18.46
N GLU A 397 6.14 -5.89 19.28
CA GLU A 397 4.95 -5.40 19.98
C GLU A 397 4.11 -4.51 19.06
N ASP A 398 2.84 -4.85 18.86
CA ASP A 398 1.84 -3.91 18.36
C ASP A 398 1.07 -3.30 19.53
N ARG A 399 1.60 -2.16 20.01
CA ARG A 399 1.17 -1.58 21.29
C ARG A 399 -0.24 -1.04 21.27
N TYR A 400 -0.80 -0.77 20.09
CA TYR A 400 -2.21 -0.42 19.92
C TYR A 400 -3.13 -1.42 20.64
N TRP A 401 -2.78 -2.71 20.59
CA TRP A 401 -3.60 -3.80 21.14
C TRP A 401 -3.36 -4.09 22.62
N THR A 402 -2.41 -3.42 23.29
CA THR A 402 -1.97 -3.76 24.67
C THR A 402 -3.09 -3.70 25.71
N ASN A 403 -4.08 -2.82 25.52
CA ASN A 403 -5.16 -2.56 26.49
C ASN A 403 -6.55 -2.92 25.93
N ASN A 404 -6.65 -4.00 25.15
CA ASN A 404 -7.90 -4.40 24.51
C ASN A 404 -8.78 -5.29 25.42
N GLU A 405 -9.27 -4.72 26.53
CA GLU A 405 -10.21 -5.42 27.44
C GLU A 405 -11.61 -5.64 26.84
N LEU A 406 -11.90 -4.98 25.71
CA LEU A 406 -13.12 -5.09 24.92
C LEU A 406 -12.71 -5.46 23.46
N GLY A 407 -13.65 -5.62 22.52
CA GLY A 407 -13.29 -5.91 21.12
C GLY A 407 -12.78 -7.33 20.79
N ARG A 408 -12.13 -7.45 19.61
CA ARG A 408 -11.74 -8.74 18.98
C ARG A 408 -10.83 -9.60 19.86
N PHE A 409 -9.92 -8.97 20.60
CA PHE A 409 -8.91 -9.66 21.41
C PHE A 409 -9.27 -9.73 22.90
N ALA A 410 -10.54 -9.48 23.25
CA ALA A 410 -11.01 -9.61 24.64
C ALA A 410 -10.94 -11.05 25.18
N ASP A 411 -10.91 -12.07 24.31
CA ASP A 411 -10.63 -13.45 24.67
C ASP A 411 -9.11 -13.70 24.66
N PRO A 412 -8.46 -14.01 25.80
CA PRO A 412 -7.02 -14.28 25.85
C PRO A 412 -6.57 -15.44 24.95
N GLU A 413 -7.46 -16.37 24.60
CA GLU A 413 -7.13 -17.47 23.69
C GLU A 413 -7.07 -17.04 22.21
N ALA A 414 -7.62 -15.87 21.87
CA ALA A 414 -7.56 -15.32 20.51
C ALA A 414 -6.13 -14.91 20.12
N TRP A 415 -5.32 -14.49 21.09
CA TRP A 415 -3.91 -14.14 20.92
C TRP A 415 -3.17 -14.19 22.28
N PRO A 416 -2.74 -15.39 22.74
CA PRO A 416 -2.13 -15.56 24.06
C PRO A 416 -0.82 -14.79 24.29
N THR A 417 -0.16 -14.38 23.21
CA THR A 417 1.11 -13.63 23.26
C THR A 417 0.92 -12.13 23.11
N LEU A 418 -0.31 -11.59 23.11
CA LEU A 418 -0.58 -10.15 23.00
C LEU A 418 0.35 -9.33 23.93
N PRO A 419 0.98 -8.24 23.43
CA PRO A 419 0.84 -7.62 22.10
C PRO A 419 1.86 -8.10 21.05
N TRP A 420 2.45 -9.29 21.22
CA TRP A 420 3.56 -9.77 20.38
C TRP A 420 3.12 -10.44 19.08
N VAL A 421 3.41 -9.77 17.97
CA VAL A 421 3.13 -10.18 16.60
C VAL A 421 4.40 -10.80 15.99
N ARG A 422 4.24 -11.96 15.38
CA ARG A 422 5.34 -12.71 14.77
C ARG A 422 5.44 -12.41 13.29
N ASN A 423 6.67 -12.16 12.86
CA ASN A 423 7.12 -12.08 11.47
C ASN A 423 6.41 -11.03 10.58
N LEU A 424 7.06 -10.64 9.50
CA LEU A 424 6.39 -10.13 8.31
C LEU A 424 6.55 -11.18 7.21
N GLU A 425 5.46 -11.60 6.57
CA GLU A 425 5.48 -12.79 5.70
C GLU A 425 4.68 -12.56 4.42
N ARG A 426 5.22 -13.04 3.30
CA ARG A 426 4.58 -13.00 1.98
C ARG A 426 4.86 -14.31 1.24
N TRP A 427 3.86 -15.20 1.28
CA TRP A 427 3.85 -16.53 0.64
C TRP A 427 4.96 -17.51 1.09
N LEU A 428 5.77 -17.13 2.07
CA LEU A 428 6.67 -18.00 2.81
C LEU A 428 6.38 -17.77 4.29
N VAL A 429 5.96 -18.82 4.99
CA VAL A 429 5.52 -18.73 6.39
C VAL A 429 6.44 -19.58 7.25
N GLN A 430 7.02 -19.01 8.30
CA GLN A 430 7.79 -19.76 9.28
C GLN A 430 6.84 -20.55 10.19
N VAL A 431 7.21 -21.78 10.49
CA VAL A 431 6.40 -22.71 11.29
C VAL A 431 7.21 -23.22 12.46
N ASP A 432 6.65 -23.07 13.66
CA ASP A 432 7.18 -23.70 14.86
C ASP A 432 6.72 -25.16 14.95
N GLU A 433 7.67 -26.07 15.04
CA GLU A 433 7.44 -27.50 15.27
C GLU A 433 8.56 -28.09 16.14
N PRO A 434 8.39 -29.29 16.73
CA PRO A 434 9.43 -29.88 17.58
C PRO A 434 10.80 -29.95 16.88
N GLY A 435 11.81 -29.33 17.50
CA GLY A 435 13.16 -29.25 16.95
C GLY A 435 13.38 -28.09 15.98
N SER A 436 12.38 -27.21 15.81
CA SER A 436 12.42 -25.99 15.01
C SER A 436 11.52 -24.88 15.55
N VAL A 437 11.39 -24.78 16.88
CA VAL A 437 10.77 -23.60 17.48
C VAL A 437 11.74 -22.43 17.35
N ALA A 438 11.27 -21.31 16.79
CA ALA A 438 12.05 -20.10 16.63
C ALA A 438 12.02 -19.27 17.93
N HIS A 439 13.17 -18.82 18.39
CA HIS A 439 13.34 -18.08 19.65
C HIS A 439 13.68 -16.61 19.38
N ARG A 440 13.30 -15.70 20.30
CA ARG A 440 13.71 -14.29 20.20
C ARG A 440 15.22 -14.18 20.27
N SER A 441 15.77 -13.33 19.42
CA SER A 441 17.17 -12.90 19.50
C SER A 441 17.24 -11.50 20.10
N ASP A 442 18.30 -11.24 20.86
CA ASP A 442 18.67 -9.90 21.33
C ASP A 442 19.79 -9.28 20.45
N ALA A 443 20.11 -9.92 19.32
CA ALA A 443 21.17 -9.46 18.44
C ALA A 443 20.84 -8.16 17.69
N ASP A 444 19.56 -7.90 17.45
CA ASP A 444 19.07 -6.73 16.74
C ASP A 444 17.71 -6.33 17.35
N VAL A 445 17.72 -5.28 18.16
CA VAL A 445 16.54 -4.85 18.94
C VAL A 445 16.32 -3.36 18.73
N HIS A 446 15.13 -3.03 18.28
CA HIS A 446 14.68 -1.67 18.08
C HIS A 446 13.58 -1.35 19.08
N THR A 447 13.57 -0.13 19.61
CA THR A 447 12.63 0.30 20.65
C THR A 447 12.11 1.68 20.30
N GLU A 448 10.79 1.81 20.18
CA GLU A 448 10.07 3.07 20.03
C GLU A 448 10.62 3.91 18.85
N VAL A 449 10.94 3.24 17.73
CA VAL A 449 11.42 3.93 16.52
C VAL A 449 10.34 4.89 16.05
N PHE A 450 10.69 6.16 15.87
CA PHE A 450 9.81 7.33 15.72
C PHE A 450 9.08 7.73 16.99
N GLU A 451 8.31 6.81 17.58
CA GLU A 451 7.53 7.10 18.77
C GLU A 451 7.17 5.85 19.59
N SER A 452 6.59 6.07 20.77
CA SER A 452 6.32 5.02 21.75
C SER A 452 5.43 3.90 21.23
N ASP A 453 4.56 4.22 20.28
CA ASP A 453 3.53 3.30 19.77
C ASP A 453 4.10 2.25 18.83
N ASN A 454 5.29 2.46 18.26
CA ASN A 454 6.00 1.47 17.44
C ASN A 454 6.66 0.34 18.28
N GLY A 455 6.60 0.44 19.61
CA GLY A 455 6.93 -0.61 20.56
C GLY A 455 8.35 -1.18 20.47
N ILE A 456 8.54 -2.40 20.98
CA ILE A 456 9.82 -3.12 20.88
C ILE A 456 9.74 -4.14 19.75
N ALA A 457 10.79 -4.22 18.93
CA ALA A 457 10.96 -5.24 17.92
C ALA A 457 12.27 -6.00 18.12
N HIS A 458 12.18 -7.33 18.25
CA HIS A 458 13.31 -8.24 18.15
C HIS A 458 13.43 -8.70 16.71
N GLU A 459 14.40 -8.16 15.99
CA GLU A 459 14.66 -8.48 14.59
C GLU A 459 15.60 -9.68 14.49
N GLY A 460 15.20 -10.64 13.66
CA GLY A 460 15.82 -11.94 13.63
C GLY A 460 15.38 -12.85 14.77
N LEU A 461 15.26 -14.13 14.44
CA LEU A 461 14.98 -15.19 15.40
C LEU A 461 16.17 -16.14 15.42
N SER A 462 16.41 -16.77 16.56
CA SER A 462 17.49 -17.71 16.79
C SER A 462 16.98 -19.14 16.97
N THR A 463 17.82 -20.11 16.62
CA THR A 463 17.68 -21.48 17.10
C THR A 463 17.96 -21.57 18.61
N SER A 464 17.67 -22.71 19.22
CA SER A 464 18.15 -23.07 20.56
C SER A 464 18.62 -24.52 20.57
N VAL A 465 19.90 -24.73 20.26
CA VAL A 465 20.54 -26.06 20.26
C VAL A 465 20.44 -26.71 21.63
N ALA A 466 20.49 -25.90 22.70
CA ALA A 466 20.34 -26.37 24.08
C ALA A 466 18.95 -26.97 24.35
N ASP A 467 17.90 -26.41 23.73
CA ASP A 467 16.52 -26.90 23.86
C ASP A 467 16.15 -27.93 22.79
N GLY A 468 17.07 -28.23 21.86
CA GLY A 468 16.90 -29.18 20.77
C GLY A 468 16.33 -28.59 19.49
N ASP A 469 16.10 -27.27 19.45
CA ASP A 469 15.64 -26.55 18.27
C ASP A 469 16.83 -26.21 17.39
N THR A 470 17.06 -27.04 16.36
CA THR A 470 18.28 -27.06 15.55
C THR A 470 18.06 -26.54 14.13
N GLY A 471 17.00 -25.76 13.92
CA GLY A 471 16.71 -25.19 12.62
C GLY A 471 15.41 -24.41 12.57
N PHE A 472 15.10 -23.85 11.41
CA PHE A 472 13.85 -23.15 11.12
C PHE A 472 13.10 -23.86 10.01
N VAL A 473 11.78 -23.92 10.08
CA VAL A 473 10.95 -24.57 9.07
C VAL A 473 10.03 -23.55 8.43
N PHE A 474 9.84 -23.67 7.12
CA PHE A 474 9.02 -22.75 6.33
C PHE A 474 8.11 -23.50 5.37
N ASP A 475 6.87 -23.04 5.26
CA ASP A 475 5.91 -23.45 4.25
C ASP A 475 5.85 -22.43 3.11
N VAL A 476 5.84 -22.94 1.88
CA VAL A 476 5.74 -22.16 0.64
C VAL A 476 4.30 -22.21 0.14
N ASP A 477 3.70 -21.05 -0.15
CA ASP A 477 2.35 -20.95 -0.72
C ASP A 477 2.24 -21.78 -2.00
N GLU A 478 1.18 -22.57 -2.09
CA GLU A 478 0.98 -23.49 -3.21
C GLU A 478 0.90 -22.77 -4.56
N ARG A 479 0.34 -21.55 -4.60
CA ARG A 479 0.17 -20.78 -5.84
C ARG A 479 1.51 -20.28 -6.35
N PHE A 480 2.39 -19.83 -5.45
CA PHE A 480 3.75 -19.44 -5.79
C PHE A 480 4.57 -20.64 -6.28
N ARG A 481 4.51 -21.75 -5.55
CA ARG A 481 5.16 -23.01 -5.92
C ARG A 481 4.69 -23.51 -7.28
N ASP A 482 3.38 -23.55 -7.51
CA ASP A 482 2.79 -24.08 -8.74
C ASP A 482 3.15 -23.20 -9.94
N ALA A 483 3.25 -21.88 -9.74
CA ALA A 483 3.71 -20.95 -10.76
C ALA A 483 5.23 -21.02 -11.03
N ALA A 484 6.04 -21.51 -10.10
CA ALA A 484 7.44 -21.83 -10.36
C ALA A 484 7.59 -23.04 -11.30
N GLY A 485 6.66 -24.00 -11.24
CA GLY A 485 6.66 -25.17 -12.11
C GLY A 485 7.96 -25.98 -12.00
N SER A 486 8.75 -26.01 -13.09
CA SER A 486 10.06 -26.66 -13.12
C SER A 486 11.24 -25.69 -13.09
N SER A 487 10.99 -24.38 -12.91
CA SER A 487 12.07 -23.40 -12.78
C SER A 487 12.92 -23.73 -11.57
N PRO A 488 14.25 -23.61 -11.66
CA PRO A 488 15.10 -23.71 -10.49
C PRO A 488 14.70 -22.66 -9.45
N LEU A 489 14.84 -23.05 -8.18
CA LEU A 489 14.61 -22.18 -7.04
C LEU A 489 15.94 -21.98 -6.31
N ILE A 490 16.12 -20.78 -5.80
CA ILE A 490 17.20 -20.47 -4.86
C ILE A 490 16.59 -19.98 -3.54
N ALA A 491 17.29 -20.22 -2.44
CA ALA A 491 17.02 -19.57 -1.17
C ALA A 491 18.04 -18.46 -0.92
N LYS A 492 17.58 -17.28 -0.52
CA LYS A 492 18.42 -16.20 0.02
C LYS A 492 18.14 -16.08 1.50
N ILE A 493 19.16 -16.28 2.33
CA ILE A 493 19.05 -16.35 3.79
C ILE A 493 19.97 -15.30 4.38
N THR A 494 19.41 -14.25 4.96
CA THR A 494 20.17 -13.27 5.74
C THR A 494 20.30 -13.76 7.19
N PHE A 495 21.53 -14.00 7.62
CA PHE A 495 21.85 -14.48 8.95
C PHE A 495 22.99 -13.67 9.59
N LEU A 496 23.05 -13.69 10.91
CA LEU A 496 24.15 -13.10 11.65
C LEU A 496 25.32 -14.07 11.60
N ASP A 497 26.41 -13.66 10.93
CA ASP A 497 27.57 -14.51 10.71
C ASP A 497 28.49 -14.51 11.94
N GLU A 498 28.01 -15.13 13.02
CA GLU A 498 28.75 -15.40 14.24
C GLU A 498 28.89 -16.92 14.47
N GLY A 499 29.42 -17.37 15.61
CA GLY A 499 29.44 -18.79 15.98
C GLY A 499 30.26 -19.70 15.05
N SER A 500 30.06 -21.01 15.21
CA SER A 500 30.77 -22.07 14.47
C SER A 500 29.81 -23.12 13.90
N GLY A 501 30.31 -23.88 12.91
CA GLY A 501 29.54 -24.90 12.20
C GLY A 501 28.98 -24.40 10.85
N THR A 502 28.12 -25.23 10.26
CA THR A 502 27.45 -24.95 8.98
C THR A 502 25.97 -25.22 9.12
N PHE A 503 25.17 -24.68 8.21
CA PHE A 503 23.77 -25.06 8.05
C PHE A 503 23.47 -25.46 6.59
N THR A 504 22.40 -26.20 6.36
CA THR A 504 21.87 -26.54 5.04
C THR A 504 20.45 -26.03 4.88
N VAL A 505 19.99 -25.96 3.63
CA VAL A 505 18.57 -25.81 3.30
C VAL A 505 18.07 -27.15 2.81
N ASP A 506 17.24 -27.79 3.62
CA ASP A 506 16.67 -29.09 3.35
C ASP A 506 15.28 -28.92 2.71
N THR A 507 15.02 -29.70 1.67
CA THR A 507 13.76 -29.77 0.95
C THR A 507 13.31 -31.21 0.86
N ASP A 508 12.09 -31.45 0.37
CA ASP A 508 11.61 -32.81 0.08
C ASP A 508 12.49 -33.56 -0.96
N SER A 509 13.24 -32.81 -1.77
CA SER A 509 14.15 -33.32 -2.80
C SER A 509 15.57 -33.60 -2.28
N GLY A 510 15.90 -33.17 -1.06
CA GLY A 510 17.21 -33.34 -0.44
C GLY A 510 17.75 -32.07 0.22
N ALA A 511 18.98 -32.16 0.71
CA ALA A 511 19.70 -31.04 1.31
C ALA A 511 20.52 -30.27 0.28
N SER A 512 20.61 -28.95 0.45
CA SER A 512 21.53 -28.09 -0.30
C SER A 512 23.00 -28.40 0.04
N VAL A 513 23.92 -27.72 -0.65
CA VAL A 513 25.31 -27.63 -0.17
C VAL A 513 25.35 -26.92 1.20
N PRO A 514 26.29 -27.28 2.10
CA PRO A 514 26.44 -26.60 3.38
C PRO A 514 26.86 -25.13 3.20
N VAL A 515 26.19 -24.24 3.92
CA VAL A 515 26.53 -22.83 4.01
C VAL A 515 27.59 -22.66 5.12
N PRO A 516 28.80 -22.18 4.79
CA PRO A 516 29.82 -21.91 5.78
C PRO A 516 29.51 -20.63 6.58
N ARG A 517 29.82 -20.64 7.88
CA ARG A 517 29.85 -19.44 8.73
C ARG A 517 31.28 -18.93 8.83
N GLY A 518 31.48 -17.68 8.44
CA GLY A 518 32.77 -16.99 8.42
C GLY A 518 33.14 -16.33 9.76
N ALA A 519 32.17 -16.20 10.67
CA ALA A 519 32.32 -15.50 11.94
C ALA A 519 32.76 -14.03 11.79
N THR A 520 32.23 -13.32 10.78
CA THR A 520 32.49 -11.90 10.55
C THR A 520 31.86 -10.98 11.61
N GLY A 521 30.81 -11.45 12.30
CA GLY A 521 30.05 -10.69 13.30
C GLY A 521 29.05 -9.69 12.71
N GLY A 522 28.89 -9.66 11.39
CA GLY A 522 27.91 -8.83 10.69
C GLY A 522 26.80 -9.67 10.07
N TRP A 523 25.73 -9.00 9.62
CA TRP A 523 24.70 -9.62 8.81
C TRP A 523 25.23 -9.92 7.41
N VAL A 524 25.02 -11.13 6.93
CA VAL A 524 25.38 -11.58 5.57
C VAL A 524 24.22 -12.34 4.97
N THR A 525 24.12 -12.34 3.64
CA THR A 525 23.14 -13.13 2.91
C THR A 525 23.82 -14.30 2.19
N ALA A 526 23.38 -15.52 2.48
CA ALA A 526 23.70 -16.70 1.69
C ALA A 526 22.66 -16.93 0.61
N THR A 527 23.10 -16.92 -0.64
CA THR A 527 22.31 -17.36 -1.80
C THR A 527 22.64 -18.82 -2.10
N VAL A 528 21.65 -19.70 -2.00
CA VAL A 528 21.80 -21.16 -2.00
C VAL A 528 20.93 -21.78 -3.11
N ALA A 529 21.52 -22.60 -3.97
CA ALA A 529 20.76 -23.38 -4.94
C ALA A 529 19.96 -24.47 -4.22
N LEU A 530 18.64 -24.53 -4.46
CA LEU A 530 17.80 -25.59 -3.91
C LEU A 530 17.86 -26.83 -4.81
N PRO A 531 17.79 -28.04 -4.23
CA PRO A 531 17.73 -29.26 -5.02
C PRO A 531 16.51 -29.30 -5.96
N ASP A 532 16.70 -29.82 -7.18
CA ASP A 532 15.64 -29.89 -8.20
C ASP A 532 14.38 -30.61 -7.67
N GLY A 533 13.23 -29.94 -7.79
CA GLY A 533 11.91 -30.49 -7.47
C GLY A 533 10.98 -29.44 -6.87
N ALA A 534 9.72 -29.82 -6.65
CA ALA A 534 8.74 -28.93 -6.03
C ALA A 534 9.06 -28.78 -4.54
N THR A 535 9.31 -27.55 -4.09
CA THR A 535 9.57 -27.23 -2.67
C THR A 535 8.30 -26.68 -2.04
N SER A 536 7.46 -27.56 -1.48
CA SER A 536 6.33 -27.13 -0.63
C SER A 536 6.77 -26.65 0.74
N ARG A 537 7.90 -27.18 1.22
CA ARG A 537 8.44 -26.93 2.55
C ARG A 537 9.94 -26.93 2.47
N LEU A 538 10.58 -26.06 3.23
CA LEU A 538 12.02 -26.06 3.42
C LEU A 538 12.38 -25.94 4.90
N ARG A 539 13.54 -26.47 5.27
CA ARG A 539 14.10 -26.38 6.62
C ARG A 539 15.54 -25.87 6.54
N ILE A 540 15.84 -24.81 7.27
CA ILE A 540 17.22 -24.39 7.53
C ILE A 540 17.72 -25.24 8.69
N SER A 541 18.61 -26.20 8.46
CA SER A 541 19.06 -27.18 9.46
C SER A 541 20.52 -26.95 9.86
N LEU A 542 20.80 -26.94 11.16
CA LEU A 542 22.16 -26.90 11.68
C LEU A 542 22.84 -28.27 11.56
N ALA A 543 24.13 -28.25 11.23
CA ALA A 543 24.97 -29.44 11.32
C ALA A 543 25.20 -29.85 12.78
N ASP A 544 25.48 -31.13 13.00
CA ASP A 544 25.82 -31.65 14.34
C ASP A 544 26.97 -30.86 14.98
N GLY A 545 26.71 -30.32 16.16
CA GLY A 545 27.69 -29.55 16.94
C GLY A 545 27.91 -28.11 16.46
N ALA A 546 27.07 -27.59 15.57
CA ALA A 546 27.03 -26.15 15.27
C ALA A 546 26.46 -25.35 16.46
N ASP A 547 26.88 -24.09 16.55
CA ASP A 547 26.30 -23.11 17.48
C ASP A 547 24.95 -22.60 16.95
N ASP A 548 24.21 -21.89 17.80
CA ASP A 548 22.94 -21.27 17.42
C ASP A 548 23.08 -20.36 16.19
N LEU A 549 22.03 -20.33 15.38
CA LEU A 549 21.92 -19.54 14.16
C LEU A 549 20.81 -18.52 14.33
N THR A 550 21.15 -17.25 14.13
CA THR A 550 20.21 -16.14 14.07
C THR A 550 19.94 -15.77 12.61
N VAL A 551 18.68 -15.82 12.18
CA VAL A 551 18.24 -15.51 10.82
C VAL A 551 17.23 -14.37 10.89
N ARG A 552 17.36 -13.35 10.01
CA ARG A 552 16.43 -12.21 9.96
C ARG A 552 15.57 -12.13 8.72
N PHE A 553 16.01 -12.74 7.62
CA PHE A 553 15.24 -12.69 6.38
C PHE A 553 15.50 -13.93 5.54
N VAL A 554 14.42 -14.52 5.03
CA VAL A 554 14.48 -15.69 4.13
C VAL A 554 13.63 -15.40 2.92
N ARG A 555 14.19 -15.62 1.73
CA ARG A 555 13.48 -15.54 0.45
C ARG A 555 13.67 -16.82 -0.33
N VAL A 556 12.61 -17.28 -0.99
CA VAL A 556 12.66 -18.29 -2.06
C VAL A 556 12.42 -17.56 -3.37
N VAL A 557 13.40 -17.58 -4.27
CA VAL A 557 13.37 -16.82 -5.53
C VAL A 557 13.28 -17.77 -6.72
N ARG A 558 12.40 -17.46 -7.67
CA ARG A 558 12.26 -18.17 -8.95
C ARG A 558 13.30 -17.66 -9.94
N THR A 559 14.20 -18.51 -10.41
CA THR A 559 15.17 -18.14 -11.45
C THR A 559 14.59 -18.37 -12.85
N GLU A 560 15.27 -17.85 -13.87
CA GLU A 560 15.00 -18.32 -15.24
C GLU A 560 15.35 -19.83 -15.34
N GLY A 561 14.52 -20.58 -16.07
CA GLY A 561 14.72 -22.00 -16.36
C GLY A 561 15.38 -22.25 -17.70
#